data_AF-E0S6I6-F1
#
_entry.id   AF-E0S6I6-F1
#
_cell.length_a   1.000
_cell.length_b   1.000
_cell.length_c   1.000
_cell.angle_alpha   90.00
_cell.angle_beta   90.00
_cell.angle_gamma   90.00
#
_symmetry.space_group_name_H-M   'P 1'
#
loop_
_entity.id
_entity.type
_entity.pdbx_description
1 polymer ?
#
loop_
_entity_poly.entity_id
_entity_poly.type
_entity_poly.pdbx_seq_one_letter_code
_entity_poly.pdbx_strand_id
1 'polypeptide(L)'
;MSILQNDIDAIIRRYKGLQIREKEYKDIVGTLVGGTLEKAPHPKIIELIEIFVSAKTKPIYLNEVKNYLFENDKDLYRRYAGMFERNPGVFEAFGIQGEERVLPLPQDEPVVFKSLKPKLADFAKRKSKTLRKTIRKESKMSAYHKVMKEKSASIEYQKKIDAMYRKARKE
;
A
#
# COMPACT_ATOMS: atom_id res chain seq x y z
N MET A 1 18.65 -14.14 -28.58
CA MET A 1 17.58 -14.81 -27.83
C MET A 1 17.26 -13.97 -26.62
N SER A 2 16.00 -13.57 -26.43
CA SER A 2 15.62 -12.71 -25.30
C SER A 2 15.73 -13.50 -24.00
N ILE A 3 16.27 -12.87 -22.95
CA ILE A 3 16.48 -13.50 -21.63
C ILE A 3 15.19 -14.21 -21.14
N LEU A 4 14.04 -13.57 -21.38
CA LEU A 4 12.70 -14.06 -21.06
C LEU A 4 12.32 -15.39 -21.73
N GLN A 5 12.81 -15.65 -22.95
CA GLN A 5 12.49 -16.89 -23.67
C GLN A 5 13.20 -18.10 -23.06
N ASN A 6 14.44 -17.91 -22.58
CA ASN A 6 15.20 -18.96 -21.89
C ASN A 6 14.57 -19.29 -20.53
N ASP A 7 14.00 -18.29 -19.84
CA ASP A 7 13.33 -18.48 -18.56
C ASP A 7 12.04 -19.32 -18.72
N ILE A 8 11.23 -19.03 -19.74
CA ILE A 8 10.04 -19.82 -20.07
C ILE A 8 10.42 -21.26 -20.41
N ASP A 9 11.45 -21.47 -21.24
CA ASP A 9 11.93 -22.81 -21.57
C ASP A 9 12.41 -23.57 -20.34
N ALA A 10 13.10 -22.90 -19.42
CA ALA A 10 13.57 -23.50 -18.17
C ALA A 10 12.39 -23.92 -17.28
N ILE A 11 11.35 -23.09 -17.17
CA ILE A 11 10.13 -23.38 -16.40
C ILE A 11 9.37 -24.55 -17.02
N ILE A 12 9.14 -24.53 -18.34
CA ILE A 12 8.46 -25.61 -19.04
C ILE A 12 9.21 -26.93 -18.82
N ARG A 13 10.53 -26.97 -19.03
CA ARG A 13 11.32 -28.19 -18.82
C ARG A 13 11.29 -28.69 -17.38
N ARG A 14 11.22 -27.78 -16.40
CA ARG A 14 11.19 -28.15 -14.98
C ARG A 14 9.85 -28.70 -14.53
N TYR A 15 8.73 -28.13 -15.00
CA TYR A 15 7.41 -28.43 -14.45
C TYR A 15 6.52 -29.27 -15.37
N LYS A 16 6.94 -29.55 -16.60
CA LYS A 16 6.20 -30.43 -17.51
C LYS A 16 6.02 -31.82 -16.90
N GLY A 17 4.75 -32.20 -16.69
CA GLY A 17 4.37 -33.50 -16.13
C GLY A 17 4.54 -33.65 -14.61
N LEU A 18 4.92 -32.59 -13.89
CA LEU A 18 5.03 -32.61 -12.42
C LEU A 18 3.79 -31.99 -11.76
N GLN A 19 3.52 -32.40 -10.51
CA GLN A 19 2.51 -31.75 -9.69
C GLN A 19 3.07 -30.44 -9.12
N ILE A 20 2.51 -29.32 -9.58
CA ILE A 20 2.92 -27.97 -9.17
C ILE A 20 2.39 -27.66 -7.76
N ARG A 21 3.30 -27.26 -6.87
CA ARG A 21 3.00 -26.76 -5.52
C ARG A 21 2.78 -25.25 -5.54
N GLU A 22 2.25 -24.70 -4.46
CA GLU A 22 1.92 -23.26 -4.37
C GLU A 22 3.08 -22.30 -4.64
N LYS A 23 4.32 -22.66 -4.24
CA LYS A 23 5.50 -21.82 -4.48
C LYS A 23 5.82 -21.70 -5.96
N GLU A 24 5.87 -22.85 -6.63
CA GLU A 24 6.15 -22.98 -8.06
C GLU A 24 5.05 -22.32 -8.89
N TYR A 25 3.81 -22.41 -8.43
CA TYR A 25 2.67 -21.71 -9.02
C TYR A 25 2.85 -20.18 -9.01
N LYS A 26 3.37 -19.61 -7.91
CA LYS A 26 3.66 -18.17 -7.83
C LYS A 26 4.78 -17.75 -8.77
N ASP A 27 5.79 -18.61 -8.97
CA ASP A 27 6.89 -18.32 -9.90
C ASP A 27 6.40 -18.27 -11.36
N ILE A 28 5.50 -19.19 -11.73
CA ILE A 28 4.83 -19.20 -13.05
C ILE A 28 3.98 -17.93 -13.23
N VAL A 29 3.20 -17.55 -12.21
CA VAL A 29 2.40 -16.31 -12.23
C VAL A 29 3.30 -15.08 -12.41
N GLY A 30 4.40 -14.98 -11.67
CA GLY A 30 5.35 -13.88 -11.80
C GLY A 30 5.93 -13.77 -13.20
N THR A 31 6.19 -14.92 -13.84
CA THR A 31 6.67 -14.97 -15.22
C THR A 31 5.61 -14.48 -16.20
N LEU A 32 4.34 -14.89 -16.04
CA LEU A 32 3.22 -14.49 -16.91
C LEU A 32 2.91 -12.99 -16.81
N VAL A 33 2.99 -12.40 -15.61
CA VAL A 33 2.73 -10.96 -15.37
C VAL A 33 3.90 -10.09 -15.81
N GLY A 34 5.13 -10.61 -15.83
CA GLY A 34 6.36 -9.86 -16.16
C GLY A 34 6.52 -9.39 -17.62
N GLY A 35 5.45 -9.32 -18.41
CA GLY A 35 5.49 -8.87 -19.81
C GLY A 35 6.09 -9.89 -20.78
N THR A 36 6.02 -11.18 -20.44
CA THR A 36 6.53 -12.28 -21.28
C THR A 36 5.63 -12.61 -22.47
N LEU A 37 4.32 -12.31 -22.37
CA LEU A 37 3.31 -12.66 -23.38
C LEU A 37 3.52 -11.96 -24.73
N GLU A 38 4.11 -10.76 -24.73
CA GLU A 38 4.36 -9.99 -25.96
C GLU A 38 5.69 -10.35 -26.64
N LYS A 39 6.64 -10.91 -25.88
CA LYS A 39 8.05 -11.06 -26.30
C LYS A 39 8.45 -12.50 -26.62
N ALA A 40 7.66 -13.47 -26.19
CA ALA A 40 7.96 -14.89 -26.37
C ALA A 40 7.19 -15.48 -27.57
N PRO A 41 7.68 -16.58 -28.18
CA PRO A 41 6.94 -17.26 -29.24
C PRO A 41 5.63 -17.85 -28.71
N HIS A 42 4.55 -17.68 -29.48
CA HIS A 42 3.21 -18.20 -29.19
C HIS A 42 3.15 -19.64 -28.67
N PRO A 43 3.80 -20.66 -29.29
CA PRO A 43 3.66 -22.04 -28.83
C PRO A 43 4.20 -22.25 -27.40
N LYS A 44 5.24 -21.52 -27.01
CA LYS A 44 5.82 -21.62 -25.67
C LYS A 44 4.95 -20.97 -24.60
N ILE A 45 4.28 -19.88 -24.96
CA ILE A 45 3.35 -19.20 -24.08
C ILE A 45 2.14 -20.10 -23.80
N ILE A 46 1.59 -20.75 -24.83
CA ILE A 46 0.47 -21.67 -24.68
C ILE A 46 0.86 -22.82 -23.75
N GLU A 47 2.01 -23.45 -23.97
CA GLU A 47 2.48 -24.55 -23.11
C GLU A 47 2.66 -24.11 -21.65
N LEU A 48 3.17 -22.89 -21.41
CA LEU A 48 3.27 -22.33 -20.06
C LEU A 48 1.88 -22.09 -19.42
N ILE A 49 0.91 -21.58 -20.19
CA ILE A 49 -0.45 -21.35 -19.70
C ILE A 49 -1.15 -22.69 -19.45
N GLU A 50 -0.94 -23.71 -20.26
CA GLU A 50 -1.48 -25.05 -20.02
C GLU A 50 -0.97 -25.64 -18.71
N ILE A 51 0.32 -25.49 -18.43
CA ILE A 51 0.93 -25.88 -17.15
C ILE A 51 0.29 -25.09 -15.99
N PHE A 52 0.08 -23.78 -16.17
CA PHE A 52 -0.57 -22.92 -15.20
C PHE A 52 -2.03 -23.32 -14.92
N VAL A 53 -2.83 -23.62 -15.95
CA VAL A 53 -4.23 -24.04 -15.83
C VAL A 53 -4.36 -25.44 -15.23
N SER A 54 -3.38 -26.31 -15.51
CA SER A 54 -3.38 -27.70 -15.02
C SER A 54 -2.93 -27.84 -13.56
N ALA A 55 -2.47 -26.77 -12.92
CA ALA A 55 -2.02 -26.79 -11.54
C ALA A 55 -3.19 -27.10 -10.58
N LYS A 56 -2.97 -28.03 -9.63
CA LYS A 56 -3.95 -28.38 -8.58
C LYS A 56 -3.95 -27.39 -7.42
N THR A 57 -3.77 -26.11 -7.71
CA THR A 57 -3.73 -25.02 -6.73
C THR A 57 -4.97 -24.14 -6.88
N LYS A 58 -5.20 -23.24 -5.92
CA LYS A 58 -6.29 -22.27 -6.04
C LYS A 58 -6.06 -21.42 -7.31
N PRO A 59 -7.02 -21.36 -8.24
CA PRO A 59 -6.83 -20.62 -9.48
C PRO A 59 -6.72 -19.13 -9.21
N ILE A 60 -5.74 -18.48 -9.86
CA ILE A 60 -5.52 -17.03 -9.80
C ILE A 60 -5.99 -16.42 -11.12
N TYR A 61 -6.81 -15.38 -11.03
CA TYR A 61 -7.23 -14.60 -12.17
C TYR A 61 -6.12 -13.64 -12.62
N LEU A 62 -5.75 -13.73 -13.89
CA LEU A 62 -4.77 -12.85 -14.53
C LEU A 62 -5.39 -12.26 -15.80
N ASN A 63 -5.42 -10.93 -15.87
CA ASN A 63 -6.05 -10.19 -16.97
C ASN A 63 -5.26 -10.37 -18.27
N GLU A 64 -3.94 -10.44 -18.14
CA GLU A 64 -2.98 -10.63 -19.22
C GLU A 64 -3.17 -11.99 -19.89
N VAL A 65 -3.34 -13.05 -19.09
CA VAL A 65 -3.61 -14.41 -19.58
C VAL A 65 -4.98 -14.48 -20.26
N LYS A 66 -6.01 -13.89 -19.64
CA LYS A 66 -7.36 -13.82 -20.24
C LYS A 66 -7.31 -13.18 -21.63
N ASN A 67 -6.73 -11.98 -21.75
CA ASN A 67 -6.69 -11.24 -23.01
C ASN A 67 -5.89 -12.00 -24.07
N TYR A 68 -4.75 -12.57 -23.69
CA TYR A 68 -3.93 -13.38 -24.58
C TYR A 68 -4.68 -14.60 -25.10
N LEU A 69 -5.34 -15.36 -24.22
CA LEU A 69 -6.10 -16.56 -24.61
C LEU A 69 -7.30 -16.20 -25.49
N PHE A 70 -7.98 -15.09 -25.21
CA PHE A 70 -9.12 -14.65 -26.02
C PHE A 70 -8.75 -14.44 -27.50
N GLU A 71 -7.54 -13.92 -27.75
CA GLU A 71 -7.04 -13.66 -29.10
C GLU A 71 -6.41 -14.89 -29.77
N ASN A 72 -5.77 -15.77 -29.01
CA ASN A 72 -4.90 -16.82 -29.55
C ASN A 72 -5.44 -18.25 -29.41
N ASP A 73 -6.19 -18.57 -28.35
CA ASP A 73 -6.70 -19.93 -28.09
C ASP A 73 -8.02 -19.92 -27.31
N LYS A 74 -9.13 -20.09 -28.05
CA LYS A 74 -10.49 -20.08 -27.50
C LYS A 74 -10.80 -21.30 -26.61
N ASP A 75 -10.16 -22.44 -26.85
CA ASP A 75 -10.44 -23.66 -26.10
C ASP A 75 -9.76 -23.63 -24.74
N LEU A 76 -8.52 -23.13 -24.68
CA LEU A 76 -7.81 -22.88 -23.43
C LEU A 76 -8.44 -21.70 -22.65
N TYR A 77 -8.94 -20.68 -23.35
CA TYR A 77 -9.73 -19.60 -22.73
C TYR A 77 -10.95 -20.14 -21.98
N ARG A 78 -11.76 -21.02 -22.61
CA ARG A 78 -12.94 -21.63 -21.99
C ARG A 78 -12.56 -22.48 -20.76
N ARG A 79 -11.51 -23.29 -20.87
CA ARG A 79 -11.00 -24.10 -19.76
C ARG A 79 -10.58 -23.24 -18.58
N TYR A 80 -9.86 -22.14 -18.84
CA TYR A 80 -9.43 -21.21 -17.80
C TYR A 80 -10.62 -20.46 -17.16
N ALA A 81 -11.58 -20.00 -17.97
CA ALA A 81 -12.80 -19.36 -17.47
C ALA A 81 -13.63 -20.29 -16.58
N GLY A 82 -13.74 -21.58 -16.95
CA GLY A 82 -14.45 -22.61 -16.18
C GLY A 82 -13.91 -22.80 -14.76
N MET A 83 -12.63 -22.48 -14.51
CA MET A 83 -12.06 -22.55 -13.15
C MET A 83 -12.67 -21.53 -12.18
N PHE A 84 -13.34 -20.49 -12.71
CA PHE A 84 -13.88 -19.38 -11.92
C PHE A 84 -15.41 -19.32 -11.92
N GLU A 85 -16.12 -20.36 -12.36
CA GLU A 85 -17.59 -20.41 -12.39
C GLU A 85 -18.23 -20.03 -11.04
N ARG A 86 -17.58 -20.40 -9.93
CA ARG A 86 -18.06 -20.10 -8.57
C ARG A 86 -17.66 -18.74 -8.04
N ASN A 87 -16.87 -17.95 -8.79
CA ASN A 87 -16.37 -16.64 -8.37
C ASN A 87 -17.03 -15.51 -9.22
N PRO A 88 -18.08 -14.85 -8.70
CA PRO A 88 -18.92 -13.95 -9.49
C PRO A 88 -18.16 -12.74 -10.05
N GLY A 89 -17.21 -12.19 -9.29
CA GLY A 89 -16.46 -11.01 -9.74
C GLY A 89 -15.47 -11.29 -10.87
N VAL A 90 -15.00 -12.54 -10.97
CA VAL A 90 -14.12 -12.97 -12.08
C VAL A 90 -14.94 -13.37 -13.29
N PHE A 91 -16.08 -14.00 -13.04
CA PHE A 91 -16.98 -14.51 -14.05
C PHE A 91 -17.53 -13.41 -14.98
N GLU A 92 -17.95 -12.26 -14.44
CA GLU A 92 -18.35 -11.08 -15.23
C GLU A 92 -17.21 -10.61 -16.15
N ALA A 93 -15.96 -10.72 -15.69
CA ALA A 93 -14.80 -10.32 -16.49
C ALA A 93 -14.58 -11.22 -17.72
N PHE A 94 -15.08 -12.46 -17.72
CA PHE A 94 -15.05 -13.35 -18.89
C PHE A 94 -16.27 -13.19 -19.81
N GLY A 95 -17.26 -12.36 -19.44
CA GLY A 95 -18.45 -12.09 -20.26
C GLY A 95 -19.39 -13.30 -20.44
N ILE A 96 -19.28 -14.30 -19.55
CA ILE A 96 -20.17 -15.47 -19.54
C ILE A 96 -21.42 -15.08 -18.71
N GLN A 97 -22.56 -15.78 -18.87
CA GLN A 97 -23.76 -15.64 -18.02
C GLN A 97 -23.74 -16.67 -16.90
N GLY A 98 -23.74 -16.22 -15.65
CA GLY A 98 -23.39 -17.04 -14.49
C GLY A 98 -24.63 -17.70 -13.94
N GLU A 99 -24.44 -18.62 -12.98
CA GLU A 99 -25.57 -19.06 -12.18
C GLU A 99 -26.26 -17.82 -11.58
N GLU A 100 -27.52 -17.61 -12.00
CA GLU A 100 -28.35 -16.51 -11.52
C GLU A 100 -28.33 -16.54 -10.00
N ARG A 101 -27.90 -15.43 -9.40
CA ARG A 101 -28.09 -15.27 -7.96
C ARG A 101 -29.59 -15.27 -7.68
N VAL A 102 -30.07 -16.28 -6.96
CA VAL A 102 -31.10 -16.02 -5.95
C VAL A 102 -30.40 -15.17 -4.89
N LEU A 103 -30.33 -13.86 -5.13
CA LEU A 103 -30.00 -12.92 -4.06
C LEU A 103 -31.07 -13.17 -2.98
N PRO A 104 -30.72 -13.59 -1.75
CA PRO A 104 -31.68 -13.47 -0.68
C PRO A 104 -32.02 -11.98 -0.63
N LEU A 105 -33.26 -11.65 -0.99
CA LEU A 105 -33.84 -10.33 -0.77
C LEU A 105 -33.46 -9.93 0.66
N PRO A 106 -32.75 -8.81 0.85
CA PRO A 106 -32.37 -8.39 2.18
C PRO A 106 -33.67 -8.22 2.97
N GLN A 107 -33.87 -9.06 3.98
CA GLN A 107 -34.96 -8.88 4.95
C GLN A 107 -34.83 -7.46 5.54
N ASP A 108 -35.97 -6.82 5.75
CA ASP A 108 -36.23 -5.38 5.94
C ASP A 108 -35.56 -4.69 7.15
N GLU A 109 -34.28 -4.96 7.43
CA GLU A 109 -33.53 -4.26 8.46
C GLU A 109 -32.37 -3.46 7.84
N PRO A 110 -32.30 -2.14 8.09
CA PRO A 110 -31.16 -1.34 7.66
C PRO A 110 -29.90 -1.89 8.34
N VAL A 111 -28.96 -2.39 7.53
CA VAL A 111 -27.68 -2.89 8.00
C VAL A 111 -26.89 -1.73 8.63
N VAL A 112 -26.90 -1.65 9.95
CA VAL A 112 -26.16 -0.62 10.69
C VAL A 112 -24.66 -0.93 10.58
N PHE A 113 -23.95 -0.13 9.78
CA PHE A 113 -22.50 -0.23 9.64
C PHE A 113 -21.81 0.10 10.98
N LYS A 114 -21.22 -0.91 11.63
CA LYS A 114 -20.37 -0.68 12.80
C LYS A 114 -19.02 -0.12 12.34
N SER A 115 -18.88 1.20 12.33
CA SER A 115 -17.62 1.86 12.01
C SER A 115 -16.51 1.42 12.98
N LEU A 116 -15.40 0.92 12.44
CA LEU A 116 -14.21 0.63 13.23
C LEU A 116 -13.61 1.95 13.72
N LYS A 117 -13.36 2.06 15.03
CA LYS A 117 -12.63 3.22 15.57
C LYS A 117 -11.19 3.17 15.06
N PRO A 118 -10.65 4.27 14.49
CA PRO A 118 -9.28 4.29 14.02
C PRO A 118 -8.33 4.09 15.20
N LYS A 119 -7.38 3.16 15.05
CA LYS A 119 -6.25 3.05 15.97
C LYS A 119 -5.29 4.20 15.64
N LEU A 120 -5.40 5.29 16.38
CA LEU A 120 -4.38 6.35 16.35
C LEU A 120 -3.10 5.75 16.93
N ALA A 121 -2.13 5.51 16.06
CA ALA A 121 -0.80 5.15 16.50
C ALA A 121 -0.13 6.43 17.04
N ASP A 122 0.21 6.41 18.33
CA ASP A 122 0.97 7.48 19.00
C ASP A 122 2.41 7.49 18.48
N PHE A 123 2.62 7.98 17.25
CA PHE A 123 3.95 8.14 16.67
C PHE A 123 4.74 9.30 17.28
N ALA A 124 4.20 9.98 18.29
CA ALA A 124 4.91 11.01 19.03
C ALA A 124 6.02 10.37 19.88
N LYS A 125 7.23 10.24 19.32
CA LYS A 125 8.43 9.84 20.06
C LYS A 125 8.56 10.71 21.31
N ARG A 126 8.27 10.13 22.46
CA ARG A 126 8.31 10.82 23.76
C ARG A 126 9.74 11.32 23.99
N LYS A 127 9.95 12.64 24.01
CA LYS A 127 11.28 13.24 24.30
C LYS A 127 11.90 12.58 25.54
N SER A 128 13.19 12.25 25.48
CA SER A 128 13.90 11.59 26.57
C SER A 128 13.82 12.41 27.87
N LYS A 129 13.88 11.73 29.02
CA LYS A 129 13.77 12.37 30.35
C LYS A 129 14.84 13.43 30.58
N THR A 130 16.03 13.24 30.01
CA THR A 130 17.15 14.20 30.06
C THR A 130 16.85 15.46 29.24
N LEU A 131 16.40 15.31 27.99
CA LEU A 131 16.04 16.42 27.11
C LEU A 131 14.89 17.27 27.69
N ARG A 132 13.92 16.65 28.35
CA ARG A 132 12.83 17.39 29.03
C ARG A 132 13.34 18.26 30.18
N LYS A 133 14.33 17.75 30.94
CA LYS A 133 14.93 18.50 32.06
C LYS A 133 15.74 19.69 31.57
N THR A 134 16.49 19.55 30.47
CA THR A 134 17.27 20.67 29.90
C THR A 134 16.35 21.77 29.37
N ILE A 135 15.33 21.41 28.59
CA ILE A 135 14.32 22.36 28.09
C ILE A 135 13.66 23.13 29.25
N ARG A 136 13.29 22.44 30.34
CA ARG A 136 12.67 23.10 31.50
C ARG A 136 13.63 24.07 32.21
N LYS A 137 14.92 23.74 32.30
CA LYS A 137 15.92 24.63 32.90
C LYS A 137 16.15 25.87 32.04
N GLU A 138 16.30 25.67 30.73
CA GLU A 138 16.50 26.74 29.76
C GLU A 138 15.31 27.70 29.71
N SER A 139 14.09 27.17 29.68
CA SER A 139 12.85 27.97 29.74
C SER A 139 12.77 28.83 31.01
N LYS A 140 13.15 28.29 32.16
CA LYS A 140 13.21 29.06 33.43
C LYS A 140 14.25 30.18 33.38
N MET A 141 15.43 29.91 32.85
CA MET A 141 16.50 30.91 32.73
C MET A 141 16.09 32.04 31.77
N SER A 142 15.49 31.70 30.64
CA SER A 142 14.98 32.70 29.68
C SER A 142 13.93 33.61 30.30
N ALA A 143 12.96 33.04 31.04
CA ALA A 143 11.96 33.81 31.76
C ALA A 143 12.58 34.75 32.82
N TYR A 144 13.57 34.26 33.56
CA TYR A 144 14.31 35.06 34.54
C TYR A 144 15.04 36.24 33.88
N HIS A 145 15.75 36.00 32.78
CA HIS A 145 16.44 37.05 32.05
C HIS A 145 15.49 38.11 31.51
N LYS A 146 14.31 37.71 31.01
CA LYS A 146 13.28 38.65 30.57
C LYS A 146 12.87 39.60 31.69
N VAL A 147 12.53 39.05 32.86
CA VAL A 147 12.12 39.85 34.03
C VAL A 147 13.25 40.77 34.51
N MET A 148 14.49 40.29 34.54
CA MET A 148 15.63 41.11 34.98
C MET A 148 15.91 42.26 34.01
N LYS A 149 15.76 42.03 32.70
CA LYS A 149 15.90 43.07 31.66
C LYS A 149 14.81 44.14 31.78
N GLU A 150 13.57 43.73 32.05
CA GLU A 150 12.46 44.67 32.27
C GLU A 150 12.68 45.51 33.54
N LYS A 151 13.14 44.88 34.63
CA LYS A 151 13.50 45.59 35.87
C LYS A 151 14.63 46.59 35.68
N SER A 152 15.71 46.19 34.99
CA SER A 152 16.84 47.10 34.74
C SER A 152 16.41 48.28 33.87
N ALA A 153 15.60 48.04 32.83
CA ALA A 153 15.06 49.10 31.99
C ALA A 153 14.16 50.07 32.78
N SER A 154 13.33 49.56 33.69
CA SER A 154 12.51 50.41 34.57
C SER A 154 13.36 51.27 35.50
N ILE A 155 14.42 50.73 36.09
CA ILE A 155 15.35 51.48 36.95
C ILE A 155 16.06 52.57 36.15
N GLU A 156 16.53 52.26 34.95
CA GLU A 156 17.16 53.24 34.05
C GLU A 156 16.20 54.37 33.66
N TYR A 157 14.95 54.03 33.35
CA TYR A 157 13.92 55.01 33.01
C TYR A 157 13.64 55.95 34.18
N GLN A 158 13.48 55.42 35.40
CA GLN A 158 13.27 56.23 36.59
C GLN A 158 14.45 57.17 36.84
N LYS A 159 15.70 56.67 36.71
CA LYS A 159 16.89 57.51 36.83
C LYS A 159 16.90 58.66 35.81
N LYS A 160 16.45 58.43 34.58
CA LYS A 160 16.32 59.48 33.56
C LYS A 160 15.28 60.52 33.95
N ILE A 161 14.12 60.08 34.44
CA ILE A 161 13.07 60.98 34.95
C ILE A 161 13.59 61.83 36.11
N ASP A 162 14.20 61.20 37.12
CA ASP A 162 14.73 61.91 38.29
C ASP A 162 15.80 62.92 37.88
N ALA A 163 16.64 62.60 36.90
CA ALA A 163 17.63 63.51 36.34
C ALA A 163 16.97 64.70 35.63
N MET A 164 15.88 64.50 34.89
CA MET A 164 15.11 65.60 34.26
C MET A 164 14.52 66.52 35.33
N TYR A 165 13.85 65.97 36.35
CA TYR A 165 13.30 66.78 37.44
C TYR A 165 14.36 67.56 38.21
N ARG A 166 15.54 66.95 38.45
CA ARG A 166 16.67 67.64 39.09
C ARG A 166 17.21 68.79 38.25
N LYS A 167 17.22 68.65 36.92
CA LYS A 167 17.61 69.73 36.00
C LYS A 167 16.57 70.86 36.01
N ALA A 168 15.29 70.52 35.89
CA ALA A 168 14.18 71.48 35.93
C ALA A 168 14.05 72.23 37.27
N ARG A 169 14.58 71.69 38.37
CA ARG A 169 14.65 72.36 39.69
C ARG A 169 15.92 73.20 39.91
N LYS A 170 16.92 73.08 39.03
CA LYS A 170 18.20 73.81 39.11
C LYS A 170 18.25 75.01 38.14
N GLU A 171 17.13 75.33 37.52
CA GLU A 171 16.76 76.63 36.95
C GLU A 171 15.80 77.32 37.92
#